data_AF-A0A062U7C4-F1
#
_entry.id   AF-A0A062U7C4-F1
#
_cell.length_a   1.000
_cell.length_b   1.000
_cell.length_c   1.000
_cell.angle_alpha   90.00
_cell.angle_beta   90.00
_cell.angle_gamma   90.00
#
_symmetry.space_group_name_H-M   'P 1'
#
loop_
_entity.id
_entity.type
_entity.pdbx_description
1 polymer ?
#
loop_
_entity_poly.entity_id
_entity_poly.type
_entity_poly.pdbx_seq_one_letter_code
_entity_poly.pdbx_strand_id
1 'polypeptide(L)'
;MSSYKVGYAKPPKDSQWKTGQSGNPKGRPKKKRNHLIDAYTIATEPVKTNSLKSPKVELSPLQAGLLIMCKEALSGKRKPLFDLLKLGLDHLERINFARIERKNEPDHRLLVARAIGLDIIDGDLYTDDGKYLGPLEDDEEEEEENDY
;
A
#
# COMPACT_ATOMS: atom_id res chain seq x y z
N MET A 1 -5.01 50.96 42.68
CA MET A 1 -4.34 49.79 42.07
C MET A 1 -5.14 48.54 42.42
N SER A 2 -5.76 47.88 41.45
CA SER A 2 -6.66 46.74 41.70
C SER A 2 -5.86 45.48 42.02
N SER A 3 -6.00 44.96 43.24
CA SER A 3 -5.37 43.75 43.76
C SER A 3 -5.93 42.48 43.10
N TYR A 4 -5.61 42.25 41.84
CA TYR A 4 -5.92 40.97 41.18
C TYR A 4 -4.88 39.92 41.60
N LYS A 5 -5.26 39.05 42.55
CA LYS A 5 -4.40 37.95 43.00
C LYS A 5 -4.35 36.85 41.93
N VAL A 6 -3.22 36.78 41.24
CA VAL A 6 -2.89 35.73 40.27
C VAL A 6 -2.79 34.38 40.98
N GLY A 7 -3.27 33.31 40.34
CA GLY A 7 -3.29 31.95 40.88
C GLY A 7 -3.69 30.92 39.83
N TYR A 8 -3.89 29.67 40.25
CA TYR A 8 -4.31 28.60 39.33
C TYR A 8 -5.62 28.98 38.60
N ALA A 9 -5.65 28.78 37.28
CA ALA A 9 -6.72 29.20 36.38
C ALA A 9 -7.09 30.70 36.41
N LYS A 10 -6.22 31.56 36.97
CA LYS A 10 -6.41 33.01 37.06
C LYS A 10 -5.22 33.75 36.42
N PRO A 11 -5.14 33.79 35.08
CA PRO A 11 -4.03 34.44 34.39
C PRO A 11 -4.01 35.96 34.68
N PRO A 12 -2.84 36.62 34.68
CA PRO A 12 -2.73 38.07 34.85
C PRO A 12 -3.57 38.84 33.82
N LYS A 13 -4.21 39.93 34.26
CA LYS A 13 -5.10 40.73 33.39
C LYS A 13 -4.39 41.28 32.16
N ASP A 14 -3.13 41.67 32.30
CA ASP A 14 -2.35 42.27 31.20
C ASP A 14 -2.00 41.27 30.08
N SER A 15 -2.03 39.97 30.40
CA SER A 15 -1.76 38.88 29.44
C SER A 15 -3.02 38.21 28.89
N GLN A 16 -4.21 38.56 29.40
CA GLN A 16 -5.46 38.01 28.90
C GLN A 16 -5.79 38.60 27.53
N TRP A 17 -6.24 37.76 26.60
CA TRP A 17 -6.81 38.26 25.36
C TRP A 17 -8.10 39.05 25.65
N LYS A 18 -8.33 40.10 24.86
CA LYS A 18 -9.58 40.86 24.96
C LYS A 18 -10.76 39.95 24.60
N THR A 19 -11.91 40.20 25.20
CA THR A 19 -13.16 39.51 24.85
C THR A 19 -13.43 39.68 23.35
N GLY A 20 -13.58 38.57 22.63
CA GLY A 20 -13.74 38.54 21.17
C GLY A 20 -12.44 38.47 20.37
N GLN A 21 -11.27 38.52 21.02
CA GLN A 21 -9.97 38.39 20.39
C GLN A 21 -9.40 36.99 20.65
N SER A 22 -9.23 36.20 19.59
CA SER A 22 -8.48 34.93 19.66
C SER A 22 -6.98 35.22 19.73
N GLY A 23 -6.25 34.46 20.56
CA GLY A 23 -4.78 34.49 20.58
C GLY A 23 -4.12 33.98 19.30
N ASN A 24 -4.88 33.32 18.44
CA ASN A 24 -4.49 32.98 17.10
C ASN A 24 -5.49 33.58 16.09
N PRO A 25 -5.28 34.84 15.64
CA PRO A 25 -6.17 35.53 14.72
C PRO A 25 -6.34 34.81 13.38
N LYS A 26 -5.32 34.05 12.96
CA LYS A 26 -5.34 33.27 11.72
C LYS A 26 -6.02 31.90 11.89
N GLY A 27 -6.37 31.53 13.12
CA GLY A 27 -6.90 30.22 13.45
C GLY A 27 -5.90 29.09 13.22
N ARG A 28 -6.33 27.87 13.50
CA ARG A 28 -5.56 26.68 13.14
C ARG A 28 -5.49 26.60 11.61
N PRO A 29 -4.30 26.40 10.99
CA PRO A 29 -4.23 26.21 9.55
C PRO A 29 -5.07 25.01 9.12
N LYS A 30 -5.81 25.15 8.01
CA LYS A 30 -6.61 24.06 7.44
C LYS A 30 -5.69 22.88 7.11
N LYS A 31 -6.11 21.66 7.47
CA LYS A 31 -5.37 20.43 7.14
C LYS A 31 -5.24 20.38 5.61
N LYS A 32 -4.01 20.22 5.09
CA LYS A 32 -3.79 20.04 3.65
C LYS A 32 -4.53 18.77 3.22
N ARG A 33 -5.35 18.85 2.16
CA ARG A 33 -6.01 17.66 1.58
C ARG A 33 -4.91 16.74 1.07
N ASN A 34 -5.00 15.45 1.36
CA ASN A 34 -4.00 14.50 0.91
C ASN A 34 -4.31 14.10 -0.53
N HIS A 35 -3.76 14.84 -1.49
CA HIS A 35 -4.08 14.69 -2.93
C HIS A 35 -3.84 13.28 -3.47
N LEU A 36 -2.93 12.51 -2.85
CA LEU A 36 -2.67 11.11 -3.21
C LEU A 36 -3.83 10.17 -2.84
N ILE A 37 -4.47 10.43 -1.68
CA ILE A 37 -5.65 9.65 -1.26
C ILE A 37 -6.80 9.92 -2.22
N ASP A 38 -7.05 11.19 -2.55
CA ASP A 38 -8.13 11.56 -3.48
C ASP A 38 -7.91 10.92 -4.88
N ALA A 39 -6.68 10.88 -5.39
CA ALA A 39 -6.38 10.30 -6.70
C ALA A 39 -6.55 8.77 -6.75
N TYR A 40 -6.10 8.06 -5.70
CA TYR A 40 -6.29 6.61 -5.60
C TYR A 40 -7.78 6.25 -5.54
N THR A 41 -8.52 6.91 -4.64
CA THR A 41 -9.95 6.69 -4.47
C THR A 41 -10.71 6.90 -5.79
N ILE A 42 -10.43 7.99 -6.50
CA ILE A 42 -11.01 8.27 -7.82
C ILE A 42 -10.61 7.18 -8.83
N ALA A 43 -9.35 6.71 -8.83
CA ALA A 43 -8.89 5.71 -9.79
C ALA A 43 -9.51 4.32 -9.56
N THR A 44 -9.90 4.01 -8.32
CA THR A 44 -10.43 2.69 -7.91
C THR A 44 -11.95 2.61 -7.84
N GLU A 45 -12.65 3.72 -7.59
CA GLU A 45 -14.12 3.72 -7.50
C GLU A 45 -14.77 3.40 -8.85
N PRO A 46 -15.68 2.42 -8.96
CA PRO A 46 -16.25 2.00 -10.23
C PRO A 46 -17.09 3.10 -10.89
N VAL A 47 -16.93 3.26 -12.20
CA VAL A 47 -17.70 4.18 -13.04
C VAL A 47 -18.46 3.38 -14.09
N LYS A 48 -19.71 3.78 -14.33
CA LYS A 48 -20.56 3.16 -15.35
C LYS A 48 -20.07 3.57 -16.74
N THR A 49 -19.64 2.61 -17.55
CA THR A 49 -19.18 2.85 -18.92
C THR A 49 -20.13 2.22 -19.94
N ASN A 50 -20.29 2.86 -21.10
CA ASN A 50 -21.00 2.25 -22.23
C ASN A 50 -19.99 1.45 -23.05
N SER A 51 -20.07 0.12 -23.01
CA SER A 51 -19.27 -0.78 -23.84
C SER A 51 -19.98 -1.05 -25.17
N LEU A 52 -19.20 -1.28 -26.23
CA LEU A 52 -19.70 -1.47 -27.61
C LEU A 52 -20.48 -2.78 -27.82
N LYS A 53 -20.40 -3.73 -26.87
CA LYS A 53 -20.98 -5.09 -27.00
C LYS A 53 -21.94 -5.51 -25.87
N SER A 54 -22.06 -4.76 -24.77
CA SER A 54 -22.97 -5.13 -23.67
C SER A 54 -23.38 -3.94 -22.81
N PRO A 55 -24.59 -3.99 -22.20
CA PRO A 55 -25.11 -2.90 -21.39
C PRO A 55 -24.30 -2.75 -20.10
N LYS A 56 -23.76 -1.54 -19.88
CA LYS A 56 -23.21 -1.01 -18.61
C LYS A 56 -22.31 -1.97 -17.83
N VAL A 57 -21.05 -2.03 -18.23
CA VAL A 57 -19.99 -2.65 -17.40
C VAL A 57 -19.47 -1.59 -16.43
N GLU A 58 -19.49 -1.92 -15.14
CA GLU A 58 -18.84 -1.11 -14.10
C GLU A 58 -17.34 -1.40 -14.15
N LEU A 59 -16.55 -0.38 -14.47
CA LEU A 59 -15.09 -0.45 -14.53
C LEU A 59 -14.51 0.63 -13.64
N SER A 60 -13.43 0.34 -12.93
CA SER A 60 -12.68 1.41 -12.27
C SER A 60 -12.11 2.38 -13.33
N PRO A 61 -11.97 3.67 -13.04
CA PRO A 61 -11.40 4.66 -13.96
C PRO A 61 -10.02 4.28 -14.48
N LEU A 62 -9.23 3.56 -13.66
CA LEU A 62 -7.95 3.02 -14.10
C LEU A 62 -8.13 1.94 -15.18
N GLN A 63 -9.01 0.97 -14.97
CA GLN A 63 -9.31 -0.07 -15.96
C GLN A 63 -9.92 0.54 -17.24
N ALA A 64 -10.85 1.48 -17.09
CA ALA A 64 -11.47 2.17 -18.21
C ALA A 64 -10.46 3.00 -19.01
N GLY A 65 -9.55 3.71 -18.32
CA GLY A 65 -8.47 4.49 -18.92
C GLY A 65 -7.50 3.62 -19.71
N LEU A 66 -7.08 2.48 -19.15
CA LEU A 66 -6.24 1.51 -19.86
C LEU A 66 -6.94 0.95 -21.09
N LEU A 67 -8.22 0.61 -20.99
CA LEU A 67 -8.99 0.08 -22.12
C LEU A 67 -9.13 1.10 -23.26
N ILE A 68 -9.33 2.38 -22.95
CA ILE A 68 -9.31 3.46 -23.94
C ILE A 68 -7.92 3.59 -24.57
N MET A 69 -6.87 3.59 -23.76
CA MET A 69 -5.49 3.69 -24.24
C MET A 69 -5.13 2.53 -25.18
N CYS A 70 -5.56 1.31 -24.86
CA CYS A 70 -5.42 0.13 -25.73
C CYS A 70 -6.14 0.31 -27.06
N LYS A 71 -7.39 0.80 -27.05
CA LYS A 71 -8.14 1.07 -28.30
C LYS A 71 -7.43 2.11 -29.16
N GLU A 72 -6.92 3.17 -28.55
CA GLU A 72 -6.18 4.21 -29.26
C GLU A 72 -4.85 3.71 -29.83
N ALA A 73 -4.11 2.89 -29.08
CA ALA A 73 -2.88 2.27 -29.54
C ALA A 73 -3.15 1.32 -30.72
N LEU A 74 -4.18 0.47 -30.62
CA LEU A 74 -4.59 -0.44 -31.70
C LEU A 74 -5.05 0.32 -32.96
N SER A 75 -5.60 1.52 -32.82
CA SER A 75 -5.90 2.39 -33.98
C SER A 75 -4.66 2.99 -34.66
N GLY A 76 -3.45 2.73 -34.15
CA GLY A 76 -2.18 3.19 -34.73
C GLY A 76 -1.61 4.47 -34.11
N LYS A 77 -2.19 4.98 -33.01
CA LYS A 77 -1.62 6.15 -32.31
C LYS A 77 -0.34 5.75 -31.58
N ARG A 78 0.78 6.41 -31.90
CA ARG A 78 2.10 6.11 -31.32
C ARG A 78 2.18 6.38 -29.82
N LYS A 79 1.66 7.51 -29.35
CA LYS A 79 1.82 7.92 -27.94
C LYS A 79 1.15 6.94 -26.95
N PRO A 80 -0.14 6.57 -27.11
CA PRO A 80 -0.77 5.53 -26.29
C PRO A 80 -0.05 4.19 -26.33
N LEU A 81 0.51 3.80 -27.49
CA LEU A 81 1.30 2.58 -27.61
C LEU A 81 2.57 2.64 -26.74
N PHE A 82 3.34 3.73 -26.83
CA PHE A 82 4.53 3.91 -26.00
C PHE A 82 4.22 4.01 -24.51
N ASP A 83 3.12 4.70 -24.14
CA ASP A 83 2.68 4.82 -22.76
C ASP A 83 2.30 3.45 -22.17
N LEU A 84 1.61 2.60 -22.93
CA LEU A 84 1.30 1.21 -22.54
C LEU A 84 2.56 0.34 -22.41
N LEU A 85 3.49 0.43 -23.38
CA LEU A 85 4.74 -0.33 -23.33
C LEU A 85 5.57 0.03 -22.10
N LYS A 86 5.67 1.33 -21.79
CA LYS A 86 6.38 1.80 -20.60
C LYS A 86 5.73 1.28 -19.32
N LEU A 87 4.40 1.38 -19.22
CA LEU A 87 3.67 0.86 -18.06
C LEU A 87 3.89 -0.66 -17.89
N GLY A 88 3.89 -1.42 -18.98
CA GLY A 88 4.16 -2.85 -18.97
C GLY A 88 5.57 -3.19 -18.50
N LEU A 89 6.59 -2.48 -19.00
CA LEU A 89 7.98 -2.65 -18.58
C LEU A 89 8.16 -2.35 -17.09
N ASP A 90 7.63 -1.21 -16.62
CA ASP A 90 7.69 -0.83 -15.20
C ASP A 90 7.01 -1.88 -14.30
N HIS A 91 5.92 -2.50 -14.76
CA HIS A 91 5.23 -3.56 -14.02
C HIS A 91 6.03 -4.85 -13.95
N LEU A 92 6.65 -5.26 -15.06
CA LEU A 92 7.50 -6.46 -15.12
C LEU A 92 8.73 -6.31 -14.22
N GLU A 93 9.35 -5.13 -14.21
CA GLU A 93 10.45 -4.83 -13.30
C GLU A 93 10.01 -4.98 -11.84
N ARG A 94 8.87 -4.40 -11.46
CA ARG A 94 8.33 -4.52 -10.10
C ARG A 94 8.01 -5.95 -9.69
N ILE A 95 7.42 -6.76 -10.58
CA ILE A 95 7.16 -8.18 -10.30
C ILE A 95 8.48 -8.92 -10.10
N ASN A 96 9.47 -8.67 -10.96
CA ASN A 96 10.78 -9.30 -10.84
C ASN A 96 11.47 -8.90 -9.54
N PHE A 97 11.44 -7.63 -9.14
CA PHE A 97 11.96 -7.17 -7.86
C PHE A 97 11.26 -7.84 -6.68
N ALA A 98 9.93 -7.85 -6.64
CA ALA A 98 9.17 -8.53 -5.58
C ALA A 98 9.44 -10.04 -5.53
N ARG A 99 9.67 -10.68 -6.70
CA ARG A 99 10.07 -12.09 -6.78
C ARG A 99 11.48 -12.33 -6.23
N ILE A 100 12.41 -11.44 -6.55
CA ILE A 100 13.79 -11.49 -6.04
C ILE A 100 13.81 -11.26 -4.52
N GLU A 101 13.06 -10.28 -4.02
CA GLU A 101 12.93 -10.02 -2.59
C GLU A 101 12.36 -11.22 -1.83
N ARG A 102 11.26 -11.82 -2.32
CA ARG A 102 10.72 -13.05 -1.73
C ARG A 102 11.69 -14.23 -1.74
N LYS A 103 12.51 -14.37 -2.80
CA LYS A 103 13.52 -15.43 -2.88
C LYS A 103 14.72 -15.18 -1.96
N ASN A 104 14.99 -13.91 -1.65
CA ASN A 104 16.09 -13.48 -0.78
C ASN A 104 15.66 -13.30 0.68
N GLU A 105 14.36 -13.37 0.97
CA GLU A 105 13.85 -13.46 2.33
C GLU A 105 14.38 -14.77 2.95
N PRO A 106 15.11 -14.70 4.07
CA PRO A 106 15.64 -15.91 4.69
C PRO A 106 14.47 -16.82 5.02
N ASP A 107 14.52 -18.04 4.49
CA ASP A 107 13.48 -19.04 4.70
C ASP A 107 13.16 -19.11 6.20
N HIS A 108 11.92 -18.75 6.56
CA HIS A 108 11.49 -18.67 7.95
C HIS A 108 11.64 -20.04 8.63
N ARG A 109 11.53 -21.14 7.87
CA ARG A 109 11.77 -22.50 8.38
C ARG A 109 13.23 -22.67 8.79
N LEU A 110 14.16 -22.17 7.97
CA LEU A 110 15.60 -22.21 8.27
C LEU A 110 15.95 -21.33 9.49
N LEU A 111 15.33 -20.16 9.62
CA LEU A 111 15.51 -19.28 10.79
C LEU A 111 14.99 -19.94 12.07
N VAL A 112 13.80 -20.53 12.02
CA VAL A 112 13.19 -21.23 13.15
C VAL A 112 14.02 -22.46 13.53
N ALA A 113 14.42 -23.29 12.56
CA ALA A 113 15.28 -24.45 12.79
C ALA A 113 16.57 -24.05 13.52
N ARG A 114 17.27 -23.01 13.03
CA ARG A 114 18.49 -22.53 13.67
C ARG A 114 18.25 -21.98 15.08
N ALA A 115 17.11 -21.34 15.32
CA ALA A 115 16.77 -20.84 16.65
C ALA A 115 16.56 -21.96 17.68
N ILE A 116 16.22 -23.17 17.24
CA ILE A 116 16.02 -24.36 18.08
C ILE A 116 17.21 -25.34 18.02
N GLY A 117 18.34 -24.95 17.41
CA GLY A 117 19.56 -25.77 17.31
C GLY A 117 19.48 -26.89 16.27
N LEU A 118 18.71 -26.65 15.20
CA LEU A 118 18.54 -27.55 14.07
C LEU A 118 18.96 -26.84 12.77
N ASP A 119 19.38 -27.63 11.79
CA ASP A 119 19.64 -27.17 10.43
C ASP A 119 18.73 -27.91 9.45
N ILE A 120 18.36 -27.21 8.38
CA ILE A 120 17.61 -27.79 7.26
C ILE A 120 18.54 -27.83 6.05
N ILE A 121 18.77 -29.02 5.51
CA ILE A 121 19.63 -29.24 4.34
C ILE A 121 18.85 -30.11 3.36
N ASP A 122 18.61 -29.60 2.14
CA ASP A 122 17.92 -30.32 1.06
C ASP A 122 16.55 -30.91 1.46
N GLY A 123 15.83 -30.27 2.40
CA GLY A 123 14.51 -30.71 2.87
C GLY A 123 14.55 -31.67 4.06
N ASP A 124 15.74 -31.99 4.58
CA ASP A 124 15.93 -32.86 5.73
C ASP A 124 16.35 -32.05 6.98
N LEU A 125 15.87 -32.47 8.16
CA LEU A 125 16.27 -31.91 9.45
C LEU A 125 17.52 -32.59 10.00
N TYR A 126 18.43 -31.77 10.49
CA TYR A 126 19.63 -32.16 11.21
C TYR A 126 19.70 -31.40 12.53
N THR A 127 20.38 -31.95 13.52
CA THR A 127 20.87 -31.18 14.67
C THR A 127 22.12 -30.36 14.29
N ASP A 128 22.47 -29.35 15.08
CA ASP A 128 23.69 -28.55 14.89
C ASP A 128 24.99 -29.39 14.81
N ASP A 129 25.02 -30.57 15.45
CA ASP A 129 26.14 -31.52 15.39
C ASP A 129 26.07 -32.48 14.18
N GLY A 130 25.13 -32.26 13.26
CA GLY A 130 25.01 -32.97 11.99
C GLY A 130 24.28 -34.32 12.06
N LYS A 131 23.54 -34.60 13.13
CA LYS A 131 22.77 -35.85 13.26
C LYS A 131 21.44 -35.72 12.50
N TYR A 132 21.19 -36.63 11.58
CA TYR A 132 19.94 -36.73 10.83
C TYR A 132 18.75 -37.02 11.76
N LEU A 133 17.69 -36.21 11.64
CA LEU A 133 16.44 -36.37 12.41
C LEU A 133 15.28 -36.89 11.55
N GLY A 134 15.32 -36.71 10.23
CA GLY A 134 14.26 -37.12 9.32
C GLY A 134 13.92 -36.03 8.30
N PRO A 135 13.07 -36.35 7.31
CA PRO A 135 12.57 -35.35 6.37
C PRO A 135 11.70 -34.32 7.10
N LEU A 136 11.78 -33.06 6.65
CA LEU A 136 10.85 -32.02 7.09
C LEU A 136 9.47 -32.35 6.51
N GLU A 137 8.48 -32.58 7.38
CA GLU A 137 7.10 -32.76 6.93
C GLU A 137 6.64 -31.46 6.26
N ASP A 138 6.34 -31.54 4.98
CA ASP A 138 5.64 -30.49 4.26
C ASP A 138 4.17 -30.60 4.66
N ASP A 139 3.71 -29.67 5.49
CA ASP A 139 2.29 -29.36 5.57
C ASP A 139 1.91 -28.86 4.18
N GLU A 140 1.40 -29.73 3.30
CA GLU A 140 0.77 -29.32 2.05
C GLU A 140 -0.36 -28.35 2.43
N GLU A 141 -0.11 -27.05 2.26
CA GLU A 141 -1.19 -26.07 2.23
C GLU A 141 -2.11 -26.49 1.08
N GLU A 142 -3.27 -27.05 1.41
CA GLU A 142 -4.36 -27.23 0.45
C GLU A 142 -4.63 -25.85 -0.18
N GLU A 143 -4.12 -25.64 -1.40
CA GLU A 143 -4.57 -24.54 -2.24
C GLU A 143 -6.07 -24.78 -2.48
N GLU A 144 -6.92 -24.17 -1.66
CA GLU A 144 -8.34 -24.04 -1.95
C GLU A 144 -8.47 -23.27 -3.27
N GLU A 145 -8.64 -24.03 -4.35
CA GLU A 145 -9.05 -23.61 -5.68
C GLU A 145 -10.41 -22.89 -5.58
N ASN A 146 -10.37 -21.60 -5.22
CA ASN A 146 -11.54 -20.73 -5.30
C ASN A 146 -11.75 -20.32 -6.76
N ASP A 147 -12.39 -21.23 -7.49
CA ASP A 147 -12.96 -20.99 -8.80
C ASP A 147 -14.28 -20.20 -8.64
N TYR A 148 -14.33 -18.96 -9.15
CA TYR A 148 -15.54 -18.14 -9.28
C TYR A 148 -15.54 -17.30 -10.55
#